data_AF-A0A520G7H6-F1
#
_entry.id   AF-A0A520G7H6-F1
#
_cell.length_a   1.000
_cell.length_b   1.000
_cell.length_c   1.000
_cell.angle_alpha   90.00
_cell.angle_beta   90.00
_cell.angle_gamma   90.00
#
_symmetry.space_group_name_H-M   'P 1'
#
loop_
_entity.id
_entity.type
_entity.pdbx_description
1 polymer ?
#
loop_
_entity_poly.entity_id
_entity_poly.type
_entity_poly.pdbx_seq_one_letter_code
_entity_poly.pdbx_strand_id
1 'polypeptide(L)' 'LATLSRVSLLIIDDFGLKPMRAPADEDLHDLIAERYERCATIVTSNLECAAAHSRLNAEPVFTLS' A
#
# COMPACT_ATOMS: atom_id res chain seq x y z
N LEU A 1 8.30 3.17 11.60
CA LEU A 1 7.79 2.20 10.60
C LEU A 1 8.11 0.75 10.96
N ALA A 2 9.33 0.44 11.45
CA ALA A 2 9.76 -0.92 11.78
C ALA A 2 8.84 -1.75 12.70
N THR A 3 8.02 -1.11 13.56
CA THR A 3 7.02 -1.82 14.37
C THR A 3 5.79 -2.23 13.54
N LEU A 4 5.39 -1.40 12.57
CA LEU A 4 4.27 -1.66 11.67
C LEU A 4 4.59 -2.71 10.61
N SER A 5 5.85 -2.94 10.26
CA SER A 5 6.19 -4.01 9.30
C SER A 5 6.10 -5.42 9.91
N ARG A 6 6.13 -5.54 11.24
CA ARG A 6 6.13 -6.84 11.94
C ARG A 6 4.77 -7.30 12.46
N VAL A 7 3.75 -6.44 12.42
CA VAL A 7 2.40 -6.85 12.86
C VAL A 7 1.81 -7.86 11.87
N SER A 8 1.13 -8.89 12.39
CA SER A 8 0.53 -9.95 11.56
C SER A 8 -0.54 -9.44 10.61
N LEU A 9 -1.28 -8.40 11.04
CA LEU A 9 -2.31 -7.72 10.26
C LEU A 9 -2.16 -6.20 10.39
N LEU A 10 -2.03 -5.52 9.25
CA LEU A 10 -2.05 -4.06 9.15
C LEU A 10 -3.28 -3.64 8.34
N ILE A 11 -4.07 -2.71 8.86
CA ILE A 11 -5.23 -2.12 8.16
C ILE A 11 -4.92 -0.66 7.87
N ILE A 12 -4.98 -0.28 6.60
CA ILE A 12 -4.84 1.09 6.12
C ILE A 12 -6.21 1.52 5.61
N ASP A 13 -6.81 2.49 6.30
CA ASP A 13 -8.13 2.99 5.96
C ASP A 13 -8.05 4.23 5.04
N ASP A 14 -9.09 4.46 4.24
CA ASP A 14 -9.32 5.73 3.52
C ASP A 14 -8.20 6.13 2.53
N PHE A 15 -7.55 5.12 1.92
CA PHE A 15 -6.38 5.34 1.07
C PHE A 15 -6.73 6.10 -0.21
N GLY A 16 -5.94 7.14 -0.53
CA GLY A 16 -6.09 7.92 -1.77
C GLY A 16 -7.08 9.09 -1.73
N LEU A 17 -7.63 9.44 -0.57
CA LEU A 17 -8.45 10.67 -0.39
C LEU A 17 -7.66 11.97 -0.62
N LYS A 18 -6.35 11.97 -0.33
CA LYS A 18 -5.44 13.10 -0.55
C LYS A 18 -4.13 12.60 -1.15
N PRO A 19 -3.53 13.31 -2.12
CA PRO A 19 -2.21 12.94 -2.61
C PRO A 19 -1.21 12.97 -1.45
N MET A 20 -0.60 11.82 -1.19
CA MET A 20 0.54 11.72 -0.29
C MET A 20 1.71 12.49 -0.91
N ARG A 21 2.46 13.18 -0.08
CA ARG A 21 3.64 13.95 -0.48
C ARG A 21 4.84 13.39 0.26
N ALA A 22 6.01 13.51 -0.34
CA ALA A 22 7.27 13.22 0.32
C ALA A 22 7.33 13.86 1.73
N PRO A 23 7.77 13.09 2.75
CA PRO A 23 8.34 11.73 2.69
C PRO A 23 7.34 10.58 2.90
N ALA A 24 6.03 10.86 3.03
CA ALA A 24 5.05 9.87 3.48
C ALA A 24 4.73 8.78 2.44
N ASP A 25 4.93 9.08 1.16
CA ASP A 25 4.83 8.13 0.06
C ASP A 25 6.01 7.13 0.05
N GLU A 26 7.24 7.62 0.26
CA GLU A 26 8.45 6.79 0.40
C GLU A 26 8.32 5.84 1.61
N ASP A 27 7.95 6.38 2.77
CA ASP A 27 7.73 5.63 4.00
C ASP A 27 6.70 4.50 3.85
N LEU A 28 5.61 4.77 3.10
CA LEU A 28 4.58 3.77 2.84
C LEU A 28 5.07 2.71 1.85
N HIS A 29 5.78 3.11 0.82
CA HIS A 29 6.36 2.18 -0.15
C HIS A 29 7.31 1.21 0.54
N ASP A 30 8.21 1.73 1.39
CA ASP A 30 9.13 0.91 2.19
C ASP A 30 8.38 -0.01 3.15
N LEU A 31 7.33 0.48 3.82
CA LEU A 31 6.50 -0.34 4.70
C LEU A 31 5.79 -1.48 3.96
N ILE A 32 5.25 -1.22 2.76
CA ILE A 32 4.60 -2.25 1.94
C ILE A 32 5.63 -3.25 1.44
N ALA A 33 6.80 -2.79 0.97
CA ALA A 33 7.89 -3.64 0.51
C ALA A 33 8.41 -4.58 1.63
N GLU A 34 8.55 -4.08 2.86
CA GLU A 34 8.94 -4.91 4.01
C GLU A 34 7.87 -5.97 4.38
N ARG A 35 6.60 -5.70 4.11
CA ARG A 35 5.46 -6.58 4.44
C ARG A 35 5.08 -7.55 3.32
N TYR A 36 5.51 -7.26 2.09
CA TYR A 36 5.26 -8.09 0.91
C TYR A 36 5.71 -9.54 1.17
N GLU A 37 4.83 -10.50 0.88
CA GLU A 37 5.02 -11.94 1.13
C GLU A 37 5.27 -12.37 2.59
N ARG A 38 5.26 -11.44 3.56
CA ARG A 38 5.59 -11.73 4.98
C ARG A 38 4.42 -11.56 5.92
N CYS A 39 3.58 -10.54 5.75
CA CYS A 39 2.47 -10.22 6.66
C CYS A 39 1.25 -9.70 5.89
N ALA A 40 0.04 -9.97 6.40
CA ALA A 40 -1.20 -9.56 5.74
C ALA A 40 -1.42 -8.05 5.86
N THR A 41 -1.82 -7.40 4.76
CA THR A 41 -2.14 -5.96 4.74
C THR A 41 -3.49 -5.77 4.05
N ILE A 42 -4.43 -5.14 4.74
CA ILE A 42 -5.73 -4.75 4.18
C ILE A 42 -5.69 -3.25 3.93
N VAL A 43 -6.07 -2.85 2.72
CA VAL A 43 -6.19 -1.45 2.34
C VAL A 43 -7.63 -1.19 1.92
N THR A 44 -8.27 -0.19 2.54
CA THR A 44 -9.56 0.34 2.06
C THR A 44 -9.28 1.61 1.27
N SER A 45 -10.03 1.81 0.18
CA SER A 45 -9.95 3.02 -0.62
C SER A 45 -11.33 3.36 -1.13
N ASN A 46 -11.67 4.64 -1.09
CA ASN A 46 -12.87 5.17 -1.72
C ASN A 46 -12.66 5.41 -3.23
N LEU A 47 -11.49 5.05 -3.77
CA LEU A 47 -11.20 5.07 -5.20
C LEU A 47 -11.56 3.72 -5.83
N GLU A 48 -12.06 3.76 -7.06
CA GLU A 48 -12.23 2.55 -7.86
C GLU A 48 -10.87 1.85 -8.02
N CYS A 49 -10.88 0.51 -7.93
CA CYS A 49 -9.66 -0.31 -7.91
C CYS A 49 -8.72 -0.02 -9.11
N ALA A 50 -9.27 0.30 -10.29
CA ALA A 50 -8.51 0.72 -11.46
C ALA A 50 -7.89 2.13 -11.34
N ALA A 51 -8.58 3.07 -10.70
CA ALA A 51 -8.09 4.44 -10.49
C ALA A 51 -6.97 4.50 -9.43
N ALA A 52 -7.02 3.62 -8.41
CA ALA A 52 -5.93 3.47 -7.45
C ALA A 52 -4.65 2.99 -8.15
N HIS A 53 -4.72 2.00 -9.04
CA HIS A 53 -3.58 1.50 -9.81
C HIS A 53 -2.85 2.62 -10.59
N SER A 54 -3.60 3.45 -11.33
CA SER A 54 -3.02 4.58 -12.08
C SER A 54 -2.48 5.71 -11.19
N ARG A 55 -3.06 5.93 -10.00
CA ARG A 55 -2.59 6.98 -9.07
C ARG A 55 -1.36 6.57 -8.26
N LEU A 56 -1.16 5.27 -8.07
CA LEU A 56 -0.11 4.73 -7.22
C LEU A 56 1.11 4.25 -8.01
N ASN A 57 1.06 4.29 -9.34
CA ASN A 57 2.13 3.80 -10.22
C ASN A 57 2.59 2.38 -9.84
N ALA A 58 1.65 1.58 -9.34
CA ALA A 58 1.91 0.21 -8.92
C ALA A 58 1.88 -0.65 -10.18
N GLU A 59 3.04 -1.09 -10.67
CA GLU A 59 3.10 -2.10 -11.74
C GLU A 59 2.21 -3.31 -11.36
N PRO A 60 1.52 -3.95 -12.32
CA PRO A 60 0.70 -5.11 -12.04
C PRO A 60 1.61 -6.28 -11.62
N VAL A 61 1.78 -6.46 -10.31
CA VAL A 61 2.45 -7.64 -9.72
C VAL A 61 1.61 -8.93 -9.92
N PHE A 62 0.42 -8.82 -10.52
CA PHE A 62 -0.43 -9.94 -10.89
C PHE A 62 -0.50 -10.13 -12.42
N THR A 63 0.59 -10.61 -13.01
CA THR A 63 0.47 -11.59 -14.09
C THR A 63 0.66 -12.95 -13.45
N LEU A 64 -0.45 -13.60 -13.07
CA LEU A 64 -0.45 -15.01 -12.71
C LEU A 64 -0.25 -15.83 -14.00
N SER A 65 0.93 -16.47 -14.09
CA SER A 65 1.38 -17.37 -15.17
C SER A 65 1.63 -16.76 -16.56
#